data_AF-A0A962QYX3-F1
#
_entry.id   AF-A0A962QYX3-F1
#
_cell.length_a   1.000
_cell.length_b   1.000
_cell.length_c   1.000
_cell.angle_alpha   90.00
_cell.angle_beta   90.00
_cell.angle_gamma   90.00
#
_symmetry.space_group_name_H-M   'P 1'
#
loop_
_entity.id
_entity.type
_entity.pdbx_description
1 polymer ?
#
loop_
_entity_poly.entity_id
_entity_poly.type
_entity_poly.pdbx_seq_one_letter_code
_entity_poly.pdbx_strand_id
1 'polypeptide(L)'
;ARQAKSRRGKRRGMVVKQRGKTLPHWIVLLAGLVLLSACADRKEEAREMLLSVLPQQRDVEFREVVEYPGGTVCGEYNMVDTMRGGSNYHPFVVWGSEAEMRPSREDLAIFCSKDPEAALLTTLGIGPVAAPENQLQRIRSDIRLIESALQAYQVDYHFLPTTTQGLGALLAPSEMPPKPARFREGGYLPQLPVDPWGRPYQYERSGLGGVAHDYLIFTLGADGLVGGSGKDADVSSKHLKYLDYISP
;
A
#
# COMPACT_ATOMS: atom_id res chain seq x y z
N ALA A 1 69.59 5.61 4.93
CA ALA A 1 70.81 5.74 4.08
C ALA A 1 70.71 4.76 2.90
N ARG A 2 71.09 5.22 1.70
CA ARG A 2 71.29 4.46 0.43
C ARG A 2 70.00 4.02 -0.29
N GLN A 3 69.46 4.76 -1.27
CA GLN A 3 69.84 4.79 -2.71
C GLN A 3 70.13 3.40 -3.31
N ALA A 4 69.36 2.98 -4.34
CA ALA A 4 69.82 3.06 -5.74
C ALA A 4 68.90 2.33 -6.76
N LYS A 5 68.51 3.11 -7.77
CA LYS A 5 68.60 2.83 -9.21
C LYS A 5 67.74 1.71 -9.82
N SER A 6 66.56 2.12 -10.30
CA SER A 6 65.85 1.48 -11.41
C SER A 6 66.56 1.76 -12.74
N ARG A 7 66.82 0.70 -13.53
CA ARG A 7 67.52 0.71 -14.82
C ARG A 7 66.56 0.99 -15.98
N ARG A 8 66.93 1.96 -16.81
CA ARG A 8 66.43 2.20 -18.17
C ARG A 8 66.66 0.99 -19.07
N GLY A 9 65.61 0.53 -19.76
CA GLY A 9 65.67 -0.30 -20.95
C GLY A 9 64.98 0.40 -22.13
N LYS A 10 65.76 0.73 -23.16
CA LYS A 10 65.38 1.49 -24.37
C LYS A 10 65.21 0.50 -25.53
N ARG A 11 64.01 0.41 -26.14
CA ARG A 11 63.79 -0.18 -27.49
C ARG A 11 62.80 0.73 -28.23
N ARG A 12 63.31 1.61 -29.10
CA ARG A 12 63.34 1.48 -30.57
C ARG A 12 61.97 1.17 -31.20
N GLY A 13 61.27 2.27 -31.54
CA GLY A 13 60.82 2.58 -32.90
C GLY A 13 59.98 1.55 -33.64
N MET A 14 58.68 1.81 -33.71
CA MET A 14 57.89 1.43 -34.86
C MET A 14 56.90 2.56 -35.17
N VAL A 15 57.19 3.28 -36.25
CA VAL A 15 56.37 4.35 -36.81
C VAL A 15 55.14 3.70 -37.42
N VAL A 16 54.01 3.74 -36.72
CA VAL A 16 52.72 3.36 -37.29
C VAL A 16 52.14 4.58 -37.99
N LYS A 17 52.14 4.51 -39.32
CA LYS A 17 51.57 5.47 -40.25
C LYS A 17 50.06 5.56 -40.00
N GLN A 18 49.61 6.59 -39.27
CA GLN A 18 48.18 6.89 -39.12
C GLN A 18 47.61 7.29 -40.49
N ARG A 19 46.93 6.36 -41.16
CA ARG A 19 46.02 6.70 -42.25
C ARG A 19 44.77 7.30 -41.61
N GLY A 20 44.56 8.59 -41.82
CA GLY A 20 43.30 9.26 -41.52
C GLY A 20 42.17 8.54 -42.23
N LYS A 21 41.37 7.80 -41.46
CA LYS A 21 40.06 7.33 -41.88
C LYS A 21 39.06 8.36 -41.38
N THR A 22 38.64 9.24 -42.27
CA THR A 22 37.46 10.08 -42.10
C THR A 22 36.27 9.15 -41.83
N LEU A 23 35.71 9.20 -40.61
CA LEU A 23 34.44 8.54 -40.33
C LEU A 23 33.38 9.13 -41.29
N PRO A 24 32.56 8.29 -41.92
CA PRO A 24 31.49 8.78 -42.78
C PRO A 24 30.45 9.50 -41.91
N HIS A 25 30.05 10.70 -42.33
CA HIS A 25 29.21 11.66 -41.59
C HIS A 25 27.85 11.13 -41.10
N TRP A 26 27.39 9.95 -41.55
CA TRP A 26 26.11 9.37 -41.14
C TRP A 26 26.16 8.69 -39.76
N ILE A 27 27.34 8.41 -39.19
CA ILE A 27 27.46 7.77 -37.85
C ILE A 27 27.28 8.79 -36.71
N VAL A 28 27.24 10.09 -37.01
CA VAL A 28 26.94 11.17 -36.04
C VAL A 28 25.44 11.49 -35.99
N LEU A 29 24.60 10.83 -36.81
CA LEU A 29 23.15 10.91 -36.68
C LEU A 29 22.69 10.03 -35.50
N LEU A 30 22.70 10.65 -34.33
CA LEU A 30 21.68 10.52 -33.30
C LEU A 30 21.55 9.12 -32.68
N ALA A 31 22.59 8.79 -31.90
CA ALA A 31 22.40 8.26 -30.55
C ALA A 31 21.62 9.27 -29.68
N GLY A 32 20.36 9.50 -30.05
CA GLY A 32 19.39 10.33 -29.36
C GLY A 32 18.16 9.50 -29.08
N LEU A 33 18.35 8.30 -28.51
CA LEU A 33 17.27 7.63 -27.81
C LEU A 33 17.02 8.45 -26.54
N VAL A 34 16.26 9.53 -26.70
CA VAL A 34 15.65 10.24 -25.58
C VAL A 34 14.80 9.18 -24.91
N LEU A 35 15.27 8.66 -23.77
CA LEU A 35 14.40 8.07 -22.78
C LEU A 35 13.46 9.21 -22.37
N LEU A 36 12.38 9.36 -23.14
CA LEU A 36 11.16 10.00 -22.67
C LEU A 36 10.72 9.13 -21.50
N SER A 37 11.29 9.41 -20.33
CA SER A 37 10.53 9.37 -19.09
C SER A 37 9.28 10.18 -19.38
N ALA A 38 8.25 9.51 -19.88
CA ALA A 38 6.93 10.09 -19.98
C ALA A 38 6.59 10.50 -18.54
N CYS A 39 6.70 11.78 -18.24
CA CYS A 39 5.93 12.35 -17.15
C CYS A 39 4.48 12.25 -17.63
N ALA A 40 3.89 11.06 -17.49
CA ALA A 40 2.47 10.91 -17.64
C ALA A 40 1.85 11.84 -16.60
N ASP A 41 0.96 12.73 -17.05
CA ASP A 41 0.19 13.57 -16.16
C ASP A 41 -0.60 12.63 -15.23
N ARG A 42 -0.41 12.75 -13.91
CA ARG A 42 -1.04 11.88 -12.92
C ARG A 42 -2.54 11.87 -13.07
N LYS A 43 -3.13 12.98 -13.52
CA LYS A 43 -4.57 13.10 -13.77
C LYS A 43 -5.01 12.24 -14.96
N GLU A 44 -4.20 12.15 -16.01
CA GLU A 44 -4.51 11.30 -17.16
C GLU A 44 -4.31 9.82 -16.82
N GLU A 45 -3.25 9.48 -16.08
CA GLU A 45 -3.03 8.11 -15.56
C GLU A 45 -4.22 7.65 -14.70
N ALA A 46 -4.71 8.51 -13.81
CA ALA A 46 -5.89 8.22 -12.98
C ALA A 46 -7.15 8.00 -13.82
N ARG A 47 -7.37 8.80 -14.87
CA ARG A 47 -8.51 8.61 -15.79
C ARG A 47 -8.42 7.30 -16.54
N GLU A 48 -7.26 6.96 -17.11
CA GLU A 48 -7.05 5.70 -17.81
C GLU A 48 -7.29 4.49 -16.89
N MET A 49 -6.80 4.56 -15.65
CA MET A 49 -7.03 3.53 -14.64
C MET A 49 -8.54 3.36 -14.37
N LEU A 50 -9.27 4.45 -14.14
CA LEU A 50 -10.71 4.40 -13.87
C LEU A 50 -11.51 3.90 -15.08
N LEU A 51 -11.14 4.32 -16.29
CA LEU A 51 -11.77 3.86 -17.53
C LEU A 51 -11.55 2.37 -17.78
N SER A 52 -10.41 1.81 -17.37
CA SER A 52 -10.15 0.37 -17.46
C SER A 52 -11.09 -0.47 -16.59
N VAL A 53 -11.54 0.09 -15.46
CA VAL A 53 -12.47 -0.56 -14.51
C VAL A 53 -13.94 -0.34 -14.90
N LEU A 54 -14.23 0.63 -15.79
CA LEU A 54 -15.56 0.95 -16.30
C LEU A 54 -15.76 0.52 -17.77
N PRO A 55 -15.67 -0.79 -18.11
CA PRO A 55 -15.61 -1.25 -19.50
C PRO A 55 -16.87 -1.00 -20.35
N GLN A 56 -17.97 -0.51 -19.76
CA GLN A 56 -19.25 -0.33 -20.45
C GLN A 56 -19.72 1.12 -20.61
N GLN A 57 -19.00 2.11 -20.10
CA GLN A 57 -19.43 3.51 -20.16
C GLN A 57 -18.73 4.21 -21.33
N ARG A 58 -19.48 4.59 -22.37
CA ARG A 58 -18.94 5.25 -23.57
C ARG A 58 -18.77 6.77 -23.42
N ASP A 59 -19.29 7.36 -22.34
CA ASP A 59 -19.38 8.81 -22.14
C ASP A 59 -19.11 9.21 -20.67
N VAL A 60 -17.95 8.81 -20.13
CA VAL A 60 -17.52 9.23 -18.78
C VAL A 60 -16.86 10.62 -18.85
N GLU A 61 -17.53 11.60 -18.27
CA GLU A 61 -17.03 12.94 -17.94
C GLU A 61 -16.41 12.94 -16.54
N PHE A 62 -15.22 13.51 -16.43
CA PHE A 62 -14.55 13.76 -15.15
C PHE A 62 -14.58 15.25 -14.82
N ARG A 63 -14.81 15.58 -13.55
CA ARG A 63 -14.83 16.96 -13.04
C ARG A 63 -13.99 17.09 -11.78
N GLU A 64 -13.57 18.33 -11.50
CA GLU A 64 -12.83 18.69 -10.29
C GLU A 64 -11.60 17.80 -10.03
N VAL A 65 -10.90 17.39 -11.10
CA VAL A 65 -9.74 16.50 -11.00
C VAL A 65 -8.52 17.26 -10.47
N VAL A 66 -8.20 17.01 -9.21
CA VAL A 66 -7.15 17.70 -8.43
C VAL A 66 -6.15 16.67 -7.91
N GLU A 67 -4.87 17.06 -7.96
CA GLU A 67 -3.77 16.28 -7.41
C GLU A 67 -3.44 16.73 -5.98
N TYR A 68 -3.14 15.77 -5.13
CA TYR A 68 -2.81 15.89 -3.71
C TYR A 68 -1.44 15.25 -3.43
N PRO A 69 -0.84 15.46 -2.24
CA PRO A 69 0.43 14.86 -1.85
C PRO A 69 0.50 13.35 -2.11
N GLY A 70 1.71 12.81 -2.33
CA GLY A 70 1.90 11.40 -2.69
C GLY A 70 1.45 11.04 -4.12
N GLY A 71 1.06 12.03 -4.93
CA GLY A 71 0.56 11.82 -6.30
C GLY A 71 -0.86 11.25 -6.34
N THR A 72 -1.62 11.44 -5.26
CA THR A 72 -3.03 11.07 -5.18
C THR A 72 -3.86 11.99 -6.06
N VAL A 73 -4.81 11.45 -6.80
CA VAL A 73 -5.73 12.21 -7.64
C VAL A 73 -7.15 11.98 -7.14
N CYS A 74 -7.85 13.06 -6.83
CA CYS A 74 -9.27 13.03 -6.48
C CYS A 74 -10.09 13.83 -7.49
N GLY A 75 -11.36 13.50 -7.61
CA GLY A 75 -12.31 14.25 -8.40
C GLY A 75 -13.65 13.55 -8.43
N GLU A 76 -14.45 13.88 -9.43
CA GLU A 76 -15.74 13.24 -9.65
C GLU A 76 -15.84 12.69 -11.08
N TYR A 77 -16.61 11.63 -11.24
CA TYR A 77 -16.97 11.08 -12.54
C TYR A 77 -18.49 10.91 -12.63
N ASN A 78 -19.06 11.10 -13.82
CA ASN A 78 -20.47 10.81 -14.00
C ASN A 78 -20.73 9.31 -14.20
N MET A 79 -21.87 8.85 -13.70
CA MET A 79 -22.51 7.63 -14.17
C MET A 79 -23.82 8.02 -14.85
N VAL A 80 -23.96 7.64 -16.13
CA VAL A 80 -25.21 7.81 -16.86
C VAL A 80 -26.19 6.76 -16.35
N ASP A 81 -27.23 7.19 -15.63
CA ASP A 81 -28.34 6.32 -15.28
C ASP A 81 -29.27 6.22 -16.50
N THR A 82 -29.03 5.19 -17.32
CA THR A 82 -29.83 4.90 -18.51
C THR A 82 -31.29 4.57 -18.19
N MET A 83 -31.62 4.27 -16.93
CA MET A 83 -32.96 3.90 -16.47
C MET A 83 -33.75 5.12 -15.96
N ARG A 84 -33.10 6.12 -15.38
CA ARG A 84 -33.76 7.33 -14.81
C ARG A 84 -33.49 8.63 -15.56
N GLY A 85 -32.70 8.60 -16.63
CA GLY A 85 -32.45 9.78 -17.49
C GLY A 85 -31.67 10.90 -16.80
N GLY A 86 -30.89 10.57 -15.77
CA GLY A 86 -30.06 11.52 -15.02
C GLY A 86 -28.57 11.17 -15.09
N SER A 87 -27.73 12.20 -15.02
CA SER A 87 -26.28 12.07 -14.86
C SER A 87 -25.93 12.48 -13.43
N ASN A 88 -25.52 11.52 -12.60
CA ASN A 88 -25.06 11.78 -11.24
C ASN A 88 -23.53 11.71 -11.21
N TYR A 89 -22.93 12.64 -10.46
CA TYR A 89 -21.50 12.65 -10.21
C TYR A 89 -21.19 11.85 -8.95
N HIS A 90 -20.14 11.04 -9.02
CA HIS A 90 -19.65 10.21 -7.95
C HIS A 90 -18.18 10.54 -7.69
N PRO A 91 -17.76 10.69 -6.42
CA PRO A 91 -16.37 10.98 -6.12
C PRO A 91 -15.50 9.76 -6.40
N PHE A 92 -14.22 10.01 -6.68
CA PHE A 92 -13.19 8.97 -6.78
C PHE A 92 -11.90 9.44 -6.10
N VAL A 93 -11.08 8.46 -5.72
CA VAL A 93 -9.70 8.66 -5.25
C VAL A 93 -8.81 7.64 -5.94
N VAL A 94 -7.69 8.08 -6.51
CA VAL A 94 -6.65 7.23 -7.07
C VAL A 94 -5.33 7.52 -6.36
N TRP A 95 -4.66 6.49 -5.85
CA TRP A 95 -3.35 6.60 -5.20
C TRP A 95 -2.50 5.38 -5.54
N GLY A 96 -1.23 5.61 -5.92
CA GLY A 96 -0.36 4.51 -6.34
C GLY A 96 -0.97 3.72 -7.51
N SER A 97 -1.24 2.43 -7.28
CA SER A 97 -1.91 1.52 -8.24
C SER A 97 -3.35 1.18 -7.83
N GLU A 98 -3.91 1.91 -6.86
CA GLU A 98 -5.25 1.68 -6.32
C GLU A 98 -6.20 2.78 -6.78
N ALA A 99 -7.44 2.40 -7.06
CA ALA A 99 -8.52 3.30 -7.42
C ALA A 99 -9.79 2.94 -6.64
N GLU A 100 -10.25 3.87 -5.81
CA GLU A 100 -11.51 3.77 -5.09
C GLU A 100 -12.56 4.66 -5.77
N MET A 101 -13.58 4.02 -6.33
CA MET A 101 -14.65 4.67 -7.09
C MET A 101 -15.87 5.03 -6.24
N ARG A 102 -15.88 4.58 -4.98
CA ARG A 102 -16.89 4.89 -3.96
C ARG A 102 -16.21 5.19 -2.61
N PRO A 103 -15.35 6.23 -2.55
CA PRO A 103 -14.60 6.55 -1.35
C PRO A 103 -15.53 6.91 -0.19
N SER A 104 -15.15 6.50 1.02
CA SER A 104 -15.85 6.92 2.23
C SER A 104 -15.62 8.42 2.52
N ARG A 105 -16.32 8.96 3.51
CA ARG A 105 -16.07 10.35 3.95
C ARG A 105 -14.66 10.49 4.54
N GLU A 106 -14.20 9.47 5.25
CA GLU A 106 -12.85 9.39 5.80
C GLU A 106 -11.81 9.31 4.69
N ASP A 107 -12.06 8.51 3.63
CA ASP A 107 -11.17 8.43 2.47
C ASP A 107 -10.97 9.80 1.82
N LEU A 108 -12.06 10.51 1.54
CA LEU A 108 -12.00 11.85 0.94
C LEU A 108 -11.30 12.84 1.87
N ALA A 109 -11.57 12.79 3.18
CA ALA A 109 -10.96 13.69 4.14
C ALA A 109 -9.44 13.50 4.24
N ILE A 110 -8.95 12.26 4.13
CA ILE A 110 -7.53 11.92 4.34
C ILE A 110 -6.76 11.99 3.02
N PHE A 111 -7.18 11.27 1.98
CA PHE A 111 -6.46 11.19 0.71
C PHE A 111 -6.52 12.48 -0.11
N CYS A 112 -7.63 13.22 -0.02
CA CYS A 112 -7.81 14.49 -0.72
C CYS A 112 -7.49 15.69 0.19
N SER A 113 -6.50 15.53 1.08
CA SER A 113 -5.99 16.60 1.94
C SER A 113 -4.62 17.08 1.47
N LYS A 114 -4.35 18.39 1.64
CA LYS A 114 -2.99 18.94 1.47
C LYS A 114 -2.03 18.52 2.59
N ASP A 115 -2.58 18.06 3.72
CA ASP A 115 -1.86 17.54 4.87
C ASP A 115 -2.59 16.27 5.35
N PRO A 116 -2.23 15.10 4.78
CA PRO A 116 -2.92 13.85 5.09
C PRO A 116 -2.63 13.36 6.51
N GLU A 117 -1.48 13.70 7.09
CA GLU A 117 -1.14 13.37 8.48
C GLU A 117 -2.06 14.10 9.46
N ALA A 118 -2.21 15.41 9.27
CA ALA A 118 -3.14 16.20 10.08
C ALA A 118 -4.58 15.72 9.87
N ALA A 119 -4.96 15.43 8.62
CA ALA A 119 -6.31 14.94 8.33
C ALA A 119 -6.61 13.59 8.99
N LEU A 120 -5.63 12.67 9.03
CA LEU A 120 -5.77 11.38 9.71
C LEU A 120 -6.01 11.58 11.21
N LEU A 121 -5.23 12.45 11.85
CA LEU A 121 -5.40 12.78 13.26
C LEU A 121 -6.76 13.42 13.55
N THR A 122 -7.20 14.37 12.72
CA THR A 122 -8.48 15.05 12.97
C THR A 122 -9.68 14.17 12.68
N THR A 123 -9.58 13.26 11.71
CA THR A 123 -10.70 12.44 11.24
C THR A 123 -10.86 11.18 12.08
N LEU A 124 -9.74 10.52 12.42
CA LEU A 124 -9.73 9.21 13.08
C LEU A 124 -9.04 9.24 14.44
N GLY A 125 -8.51 10.38 14.90
CA GLY A 125 -7.74 10.47 16.13
C GLY A 125 -6.33 9.89 16.01
N ILE A 126 -5.94 9.32 14.87
CA ILE A 126 -4.67 8.60 14.70
C ILE A 126 -3.55 9.60 14.33
N GLY A 127 -2.54 9.76 15.18
CA GLY A 127 -1.36 10.59 14.88
C GLY A 127 -0.47 10.88 16.10
N PRO A 128 0.53 11.80 16.02
CA PRO A 128 1.42 11.99 14.90
C PRO A 128 2.52 10.91 14.86
N VAL A 129 2.99 10.61 13.66
CA VAL A 129 4.10 9.68 13.36
C VAL A 129 5.41 10.12 14.06
N ALA A 130 5.53 11.39 14.45
CA ALA A 130 6.73 12.02 14.99
C ALA A 130 7.13 11.65 16.44
N ALA A 131 6.41 10.79 17.17
CA ALA A 131 6.86 10.28 18.47
C ALA A 131 6.23 8.94 18.88
N PRO A 132 7.02 7.89 19.14
CA PRO A 132 8.11 7.41 18.32
C PRO A 132 7.54 6.64 17.10
N GLU A 133 8.15 6.82 15.93
CA GLU A 133 7.84 6.16 14.65
C GLU A 133 7.74 4.61 14.72
N ASN A 134 8.03 3.99 15.86
CA ASN A 134 7.95 2.55 16.05
C ASN A 134 6.55 2.02 16.36
N GLN A 135 5.63 2.79 16.97
CA GLN A 135 4.37 2.21 17.46
C GLN A 135 3.42 1.91 16.30
N LEU A 136 3.12 2.92 15.48
CA LEU A 136 2.25 2.75 14.31
C LEU A 136 2.88 1.79 13.28
N GLN A 137 4.20 1.84 13.09
CA GLN A 137 4.89 0.91 12.19
C GLN A 137 4.87 -0.52 12.73
N ARG A 138 5.02 -0.71 14.04
CA ARG A 138 4.89 -2.02 14.67
C ARG A 138 3.46 -2.53 14.57
N ILE A 139 2.45 -1.70 14.84
CA ILE A 139 1.03 -2.05 14.69
C ILE A 139 0.73 -2.47 13.24
N ARG A 140 1.16 -1.66 12.26
CA ARG A 140 1.04 -1.98 10.84
C ARG A 140 1.67 -3.34 10.50
N SER A 141 2.89 -3.58 10.98
CA SER A 141 3.62 -4.83 10.71
C SER A 141 2.96 -6.04 11.38
N ASP A 142 2.55 -5.90 12.65
CA ASP A 142 1.90 -6.95 13.43
C ASP A 142 0.55 -7.32 12.82
N ILE A 143 -0.28 -6.34 12.44
CA ILE A 143 -1.57 -6.59 11.80
C ILE A 143 -1.35 -7.35 10.48
N ARG A 144 -0.43 -6.90 9.61
CA ARG A 144 -0.13 -7.59 8.34
C ARG A 144 0.35 -9.04 8.54
N LEU A 145 1.14 -9.28 9.60
CA LEU A 145 1.58 -10.62 9.98
C LEU A 145 0.38 -11.50 10.36
N ILE A 146 -0.54 -10.97 11.18
CA ILE A 146 -1.77 -11.68 11.56
C ILE A 146 -2.68 -11.91 10.34
N GLU A 147 -2.86 -10.92 9.47
CA GLU A 147 -3.65 -11.05 8.22
C GLU A 147 -3.10 -12.14 7.32
N SER A 148 -1.78 -12.19 7.14
CA SER A 148 -1.12 -13.23 6.35
C SER A 148 -1.36 -14.63 6.93
N ALA A 149 -1.33 -14.77 8.26
CA ALA A 149 -1.64 -16.02 8.94
C ALA A 149 -3.11 -16.42 8.80
N LEU A 150 -4.04 -15.46 8.90
CA LEU A 150 -5.47 -15.68 8.68
C LEU A 150 -5.77 -16.10 7.22
N GLN A 151 -5.11 -15.48 6.25
CA GLN A 151 -5.21 -15.87 4.84
C GLN A 151 -4.73 -17.30 4.62
N ALA A 152 -3.58 -17.69 5.19
CA ALA A 152 -3.08 -19.06 5.13
C ALA A 152 -4.06 -20.06 5.80
N TYR A 153 -4.62 -19.70 6.95
CA TYR A 153 -5.67 -20.48 7.62
C TYR A 153 -6.89 -20.66 6.72
N GLN A 154 -7.35 -19.59 6.07
CA GLN A 154 -8.50 -19.62 5.17
C GLN A 154 -8.22 -20.45 3.91
N VAL A 155 -6.99 -20.44 3.39
CA VAL A 155 -6.61 -21.29 2.24
C VAL A 155 -6.70 -22.77 2.61
N ASP A 156 -6.22 -23.15 3.79
CA ASP A 156 -6.22 -24.56 4.24
C ASP A 156 -7.61 -25.08 4.62
N TYR A 157 -8.48 -24.23 5.19
CA TYR A 157 -9.78 -24.66 5.76
C TYR A 157 -11.01 -24.09 5.09
N HIS A 158 -10.86 -23.13 4.19
CA HIS A 158 -11.95 -22.41 3.51
C HIS A 158 -12.85 -21.57 4.44
N PHE A 159 -12.52 -21.47 5.73
CA PHE A 159 -13.18 -20.58 6.67
C PHE A 159 -12.14 -19.89 7.56
N LEU A 160 -12.47 -18.71 8.08
CA LEU A 160 -11.69 -18.01 9.10
C LEU A 160 -12.11 -18.44 10.52
N PRO A 161 -11.23 -18.33 11.53
CA PRO A 161 -11.61 -18.53 12.94
C PRO A 161 -12.83 -17.68 13.33
N THR A 162 -13.70 -18.16 14.21
CA THR A 162 -14.79 -17.32 14.73
C THR A 162 -14.26 -16.28 15.71
N THR A 163 -15.02 -15.20 15.98
CA THR A 163 -14.67 -14.22 17.01
C THR A 163 -14.40 -14.88 18.37
N THR A 164 -15.17 -15.92 18.72
CA THR A 164 -14.99 -16.67 19.97
C THR A 164 -13.73 -17.54 19.95
N GLN A 165 -13.39 -18.15 18.81
CA GLN A 165 -12.13 -18.89 18.65
C GLN A 165 -10.92 -17.93 18.72
N GLY A 166 -11.08 -16.71 18.19
CA GLY A 166 -10.09 -15.65 18.23
C GLY A 166 -8.80 -15.97 17.47
N LEU A 167 -7.78 -15.14 17.67
CA LEU A 167 -6.47 -15.31 17.07
C LEU A 167 -5.70 -16.52 17.63
N GLY A 168 -6.10 -17.05 18.78
CA GLY A 168 -5.50 -18.26 19.37
C GLY A 168 -5.59 -19.48 18.44
N ALA A 169 -6.62 -19.52 17.58
CA ALA A 169 -6.80 -20.56 16.57
C ALA A 169 -5.67 -20.59 15.51
N LEU A 170 -4.86 -19.53 15.41
CA LEU A 170 -3.69 -19.48 14.53
C LEU A 170 -2.48 -20.22 15.12
N LEU A 171 -2.43 -20.45 16.43
CA LEU A 171 -1.32 -21.15 17.09
C LEU A 171 -1.59 -22.66 17.19
N ALA A 172 -2.82 -23.02 17.52
CA ALA A 172 -3.24 -24.39 17.81
C ALA A 172 -4.72 -24.59 17.44
N PRO A 173 -5.16 -25.85 17.19
CA PRO A 173 -6.56 -26.11 16.87
C PRO A 173 -7.46 -25.69 18.05
N SER A 174 -8.53 -24.96 17.74
CA SER A 174 -9.55 -24.60 18.72
C SER A 174 -10.38 -25.81 19.16
N GLU A 175 -10.70 -25.88 20.45
CA GLU A 175 -11.65 -26.87 20.99
C GLU A 175 -13.11 -26.57 20.65
N MET A 176 -13.42 -25.34 20.26
CA MET A 176 -14.77 -24.94 19.83
C MET A 176 -14.98 -25.21 18.34
N PRO A 177 -16.18 -25.67 17.93
CA PRO A 177 -16.54 -25.79 16.52
C PRO A 177 -16.63 -24.42 15.84
N PRO A 178 -16.40 -24.35 14.51
CA PRO A 178 -16.01 -25.44 13.61
C PRO A 178 -14.54 -25.85 13.83
N LYS A 179 -14.29 -27.16 13.95
CA LYS A 179 -12.94 -27.70 14.07
C LYS A 179 -12.37 -28.02 12.68
N PRO A 180 -11.16 -27.57 12.35
CA PRO A 180 -10.51 -27.99 11.11
C PRO A 180 -10.26 -29.50 11.12
N ALA A 181 -10.55 -30.18 10.01
CA ALA A 181 -10.41 -31.64 9.92
C ALA A 181 -8.95 -32.11 10.05
N ARG A 182 -7.99 -31.28 9.62
CA ARG A 182 -6.54 -31.52 9.75
C ARG A 182 -5.82 -30.21 10.05
N PHE A 183 -5.44 -29.99 11.31
CA PHE A 183 -4.68 -28.78 11.67
C PHE A 183 -3.24 -28.84 11.12
N ARG A 184 -2.73 -27.73 10.57
CA ARG A 184 -1.33 -27.64 10.11
C ARG A 184 -0.37 -27.84 11.28
N GLU A 185 0.59 -28.74 11.14
CA GLU A 185 1.62 -28.94 12.17
C GLU A 185 2.43 -27.64 12.37
N GLY A 186 2.58 -27.23 13.63
CA GLY A 186 3.26 -25.97 13.99
C GLY A 186 2.41 -24.70 13.88
N GLY A 187 1.14 -24.80 13.44
CA GLY A 187 0.24 -23.66 13.33
C GLY A 187 0.57 -22.69 12.19
N TYR A 188 0.00 -21.49 12.27
CA TYR A 188 0.15 -20.41 11.29
C TYR A 188 1.09 -19.30 11.77
N LEU A 189 1.31 -19.22 13.08
CA LEU A 189 2.27 -18.31 13.71
C LEU A 189 3.00 -19.05 14.84
N PRO A 190 4.29 -18.76 15.08
CA PRO A 190 5.00 -19.30 16.24
C PRO A 190 4.50 -18.71 17.57
N GLN A 191 4.06 -17.44 17.53
CA GLN A 191 3.45 -16.72 18.65
C GLN A 191 2.60 -15.57 18.11
N LEU A 192 1.62 -15.13 18.89
CA LEU A 192 0.85 -13.93 18.55
C LEU A 192 1.65 -12.67 18.95
N PRO A 193 1.75 -11.66 18.06
CA PRO A 193 2.29 -10.38 18.47
C PRO A 193 1.35 -9.72 19.47
N VAL A 194 1.95 -8.91 20.34
CA VAL A 194 1.24 -7.99 21.24
C VAL A 194 1.46 -6.58 20.75
N ASP A 195 0.46 -5.73 20.98
CA ASP A 195 0.53 -4.33 20.59
C ASP A 195 1.66 -3.57 21.33
N PRO A 196 1.96 -2.32 20.94
CA PRO A 196 3.04 -1.54 21.56
C PRO A 196 2.91 -1.33 23.06
N TRP A 197 1.72 -1.50 23.62
CA TRP A 197 1.41 -1.32 25.04
C TRP A 197 1.30 -2.66 25.79
N GLY A 198 1.63 -3.76 25.13
CA GLY A 198 1.69 -5.10 25.72
C GLY A 198 0.32 -5.79 25.83
N ARG A 199 -0.70 -5.30 25.12
CA ARG A 199 -2.03 -5.89 25.08
C ARG A 199 -2.15 -6.83 23.86
N PRO A 200 -2.96 -7.90 23.96
CA PRO A 200 -3.26 -8.73 22.79
C PRO A 200 -4.07 -7.93 21.77
N TYR A 201 -3.79 -8.13 20.49
CA TYR A 201 -4.66 -7.64 19.43
C TYR A 201 -6.04 -8.29 19.52
N GLN A 202 -7.06 -7.50 19.25
CA GLN A 202 -8.44 -7.95 19.18
C GLN A 202 -8.78 -8.41 17.78
N TYR A 203 -9.68 -9.39 17.70
CA TYR A 203 -10.14 -9.98 16.45
C TYR A 203 -11.64 -10.10 16.45
N GLU A 204 -12.27 -9.53 15.44
CA GLU A 204 -13.70 -9.63 15.22
C GLU A 204 -13.96 -10.09 13.79
N ARG A 205 -14.74 -11.16 13.65
CA ARG A 205 -15.21 -11.63 12.35
C ARG A 205 -16.67 -11.23 12.17
N SER A 206 -16.97 -10.50 11.10
CA SER A 206 -18.32 -10.06 10.76
C SER A 206 -18.88 -10.91 9.62
N GLY A 207 -20.09 -11.46 9.79
CA GLY A 207 -20.77 -12.23 8.77
C GLY A 207 -21.61 -13.38 9.35
N LEU A 208 -22.76 -13.63 8.72
CA LEU A 208 -23.69 -14.70 9.10
C LEU A 208 -23.40 -15.97 8.30
N GLY A 209 -23.64 -17.14 8.91
CA GLY A 209 -23.76 -18.40 8.16
C GLY A 209 -22.46 -19.08 7.70
N GLY A 210 -21.31 -18.78 8.29
CA GLY A 210 -20.04 -19.50 8.02
C GLY A 210 -19.29 -19.03 6.77
N VAL A 211 -19.88 -18.14 5.97
CA VAL A 211 -19.26 -17.47 4.82
C VAL A 211 -19.00 -16.01 5.22
N ALA A 212 -18.14 -15.81 6.20
CA ALA A 212 -17.67 -14.47 6.58
C ALA A 212 -16.30 -14.25 5.92
N HIS A 213 -16.24 -13.32 4.97
CA HIS A 213 -14.99 -12.88 4.36
C HIS A 213 -14.38 -11.68 5.09
N ASP A 214 -15.20 -10.97 5.88
CA ASP A 214 -14.80 -9.74 6.53
C ASP A 214 -14.39 -10.02 7.98
N TYR A 215 -13.23 -9.50 8.33
CA TYR A 215 -12.73 -9.50 9.70
C TYR A 215 -12.02 -8.18 10.00
N LEU A 216 -11.87 -7.89 11.28
CA LEU A 216 -11.19 -6.73 11.81
C LEU A 216 -10.16 -7.20 12.83
N ILE A 217 -8.92 -6.75 12.67
CA ILE A 217 -7.88 -6.86 13.70
C ILE A 217 -7.64 -5.45 14.21
N PHE A 218 -7.61 -5.25 15.52
CA PHE A 218 -7.43 -3.92 16.09
C PHE A 218 -6.77 -3.90 17.47
N THR A 219 -6.24 -2.74 17.84
CA THR A 219 -5.82 -2.37 19.19
C THR A 219 -6.61 -1.15 19.65
N LEU A 220 -6.87 -1.08 20.95
CA LEU A 220 -7.60 0.02 21.61
C LEU A 220 -6.65 1.11 22.14
N GLY A 221 -5.47 1.25 21.54
CA GLY A 221 -4.49 2.22 22.00
C GLY A 221 -3.91 1.96 23.39
N ALA A 222 -3.23 2.96 23.93
CA ALA A 222 -2.57 2.88 25.22
C ALA A 222 -3.55 2.76 26.39
N ASP A 223 -4.68 3.48 26.33
CA ASP A 223 -5.71 3.48 27.37
C ASP A 223 -6.51 2.17 27.39
N GLY A 224 -6.61 1.48 26.25
CA GLY A 224 -7.37 0.24 26.12
C GLY A 224 -8.88 0.47 26.10
N LEU A 225 -9.32 1.66 25.70
CA LEU A 225 -10.73 2.05 25.62
C LEU A 225 -11.07 2.38 24.17
N VAL A 226 -12.35 2.25 23.82
CA VAL A 226 -12.82 2.62 22.48
C VAL A 226 -12.72 4.13 22.28
N GLY A 227 -12.17 4.53 21.14
CA GLY A 227 -11.99 5.92 20.73
C GLY A 227 -10.57 6.40 20.98
N GLY A 228 -10.45 7.51 21.71
CA GLY A 228 -9.16 8.13 22.00
C GLY A 228 -8.53 8.85 20.82
N SER A 229 -7.36 9.44 21.06
CA SER A 229 -6.56 10.11 20.03
C SER A 229 -5.08 10.00 20.37
N GLY A 230 -4.22 10.18 19.37
CA GLY A 230 -2.80 10.03 19.55
C GLY A 230 -2.41 8.58 19.86
N LYS A 231 -1.67 8.38 20.95
CA LYS A 231 -1.33 7.05 21.49
C LYS A 231 -2.54 6.26 21.99
N ASP A 232 -3.64 6.94 22.29
CA ASP A 232 -4.86 6.33 22.80
C ASP A 232 -5.83 5.99 21.65
N ALA A 233 -5.45 6.26 20.40
CA ALA A 233 -6.31 6.03 19.25
C ALA A 233 -6.46 4.53 18.93
N ASP A 234 -7.68 4.14 18.60
CA ASP A 234 -7.97 2.84 18.02
C ASP A 234 -7.34 2.69 16.62
N VAL A 235 -6.54 1.63 16.43
CA VAL A 235 -5.92 1.31 15.14
C VAL A 235 -6.35 -0.08 14.71
N SER A 236 -6.83 -0.20 13.47
CA SER A 236 -7.36 -1.44 12.92
C SER A 236 -6.83 -1.76 11.53
N SER A 237 -7.07 -2.99 11.05
CA SER A 237 -6.75 -3.41 9.68
C SER A 237 -7.35 -2.49 8.62
N LYS A 238 -8.52 -1.88 8.87
CA LYS A 238 -9.15 -0.92 7.96
C LYS A 238 -8.35 0.38 7.80
N HIS A 239 -7.52 0.72 8.78
CA HIS A 239 -6.73 1.95 8.77
C HIS A 239 -5.37 1.76 8.08
N LEU A 240 -4.98 0.53 7.72
CA LEU A 240 -3.68 0.25 7.09
C LEU A 240 -3.49 1.02 5.79
N LYS A 241 -4.54 1.20 4.97
CA LYS A 241 -4.46 1.99 3.73
C LYS A 241 -3.99 3.42 3.95
N TYR A 242 -4.38 4.06 5.07
CA TYR A 242 -3.95 5.42 5.39
C TYR A 242 -2.51 5.42 5.92
N LEU A 243 -2.14 4.44 6.75
CA LEU A 243 -0.78 4.30 7.26
C LEU A 243 0.22 3.98 6.15
N ASP A 244 -0.19 3.15 5.18
CA ASP A 244 0.55 2.82 3.97
C ASP A 244 0.73 4.03 3.06
N TYR A 245 -0.29 4.89 2.98
CA TYR A 245 -0.23 6.09 2.17
C TYR A 245 0.66 7.18 2.77
N ILE A 246 0.55 7.41 4.08
CA ILE A 246 1.30 8.47 4.78
C ILE A 246 2.76 8.08 4.98
N SER A 247 3.03 6.81 5.26
CA SER A 247 4.38 6.30 5.49
C SER A 247 4.64 5.04 4.66
N PRO A 248 4.78 5.18 3.33
CA PRO A 248 4.90 4.06 2.39
C PRO A 248 6.00 3.06 2.73
#